data_AF-A0A6B1DBE2-F1
#
_entry.id   AF-A0A6B1DBE2-F1
#
_cell.length_a   1.000
_cell.length_b   1.000
_cell.length_c   1.000
_cell.angle_alpha   90.00
_cell.angle_beta   90.00
_cell.angle_gamma   90.00
#
_symmetry.space_group_name_H-M   'P 1'
#
loop_
_entity.id
_entity.type
_entity.pdbx_description
1 polymer ?
#
loop_
_entity_poly.entity_id
_entity_poly.type
_entity_poly.pdbx_seq_one_letter_code
_entity_poly.pdbx_strand_id
1 'polypeptide(L)'
;MSVQAIPRDYSLSGGHQDAVELDNDRIVEKMEETWWKPKLSRQQMREIMQRRDGPALRHYGLWFVLLAASAYLAVISWGSWWAIPAFLIYGTIYSSSDAGWHECGHGTPFRTHWLNELLYHVNSFMTMREAYMWRWSHSRHHTHTYIVGRDPEIQVQRPADLLKIAMDFFYLRSGPPEVWRVVRNAFARPNSDVLDFMPERELPKMYWSSRIYLAIIAAFAVWSIVIGSFLPMMFVLLPRFYGGWLHQLLGLTQHAGLGEDTYDHRENTRTVFVNPVFAYLYMNMQYHIEHHSMPMTPFHALPKLHEAVKDQMPPPYRSLWACYREMIPALIKQATGDPGYQIMRPIPQEAESETAETPAIAESSGEWVEVCPVEDLEEEDVIRLDHGSRTLAVYRLKGDRFYATDGLCTHEYAYLADGLVIEDVIECPLHNGRFDITTGRALRAPACDHLETYPVERRGNTLFVRVA
;
A
#
# COMPACT_ATOMS: atom_id res chain seq x y z
N MET A 1 32.11 -3.51 26.44
CA MET A 1 31.98 -4.63 25.50
C MET A 1 30.93 -4.22 24.49
N SER A 2 31.31 -3.93 23.25
CA SER A 2 30.33 -3.66 22.19
C SER A 2 29.59 -4.96 21.92
N VAL A 3 28.30 -5.01 22.26
CA VAL A 3 27.44 -6.06 21.73
C VAL A 3 27.45 -5.84 20.22
N GLN A 4 28.18 -6.67 19.47
CA GLN A 4 28.02 -6.71 18.02
C GLN A 4 26.57 -7.13 17.81
N ALA A 5 25.74 -6.19 17.34
CA ALA A 5 24.39 -6.51 16.92
C ALA A 5 24.51 -7.58 15.82
N ILE A 6 23.91 -8.75 16.06
CA ILE A 6 23.81 -9.80 15.05
C ILE A 6 23.05 -9.17 13.86
N PRO A 7 23.58 -9.25 12.63
CA PRO A 7 22.88 -8.74 11.45
C PRO A 7 21.52 -9.43 11.34
N ARG A 8 20.44 -8.65 11.28
CA ARG A 8 19.10 -9.19 11.17
C ARG A 8 18.89 -9.85 9.81
N ASP A 9 18.16 -10.96 9.78
CA ASP A 9 17.78 -11.61 8.53
C ASP A 9 16.50 -10.98 7.95
N TYR A 10 16.65 -10.25 6.86
CA TYR A 10 15.54 -9.63 6.12
C TYR A 10 14.96 -10.53 5.03
N SER A 11 15.47 -11.76 4.87
CA SER A 11 14.95 -12.69 3.87
C SER A 11 13.55 -13.17 4.25
N LEU A 12 12.69 -13.33 3.24
CA LEU A 12 11.33 -13.86 3.44
C LEU A 12 11.33 -15.38 3.54
N SER A 13 12.24 -16.02 2.77
CA SER A 13 12.31 -17.47 2.58
C SER A 13 13.53 -18.14 3.26
N GLY A 14 14.34 -17.39 4.02
CA GLY A 14 15.48 -17.93 4.77
C GLY A 14 15.05 -18.48 6.14
N GLY A 15 15.75 -19.53 6.60
CA GLY A 15 15.48 -20.18 7.89
C GLY A 15 15.51 -19.16 9.01
N HIS A 16 14.34 -18.95 9.63
CA HIS A 16 13.99 -17.94 10.64
C HIS A 16 14.87 -17.97 11.89
N GLN A 17 16.16 -17.63 11.79
CA GLN A 17 17.02 -17.55 12.97
C GLN A 17 16.76 -16.26 13.78
N ASP A 18 16.30 -15.18 13.13
CA ASP A 18 16.03 -13.88 13.76
C ASP A 18 14.66 -13.23 13.38
N ALA A 19 13.92 -13.81 12.42
CA ALA A 19 12.52 -13.44 12.24
C ALA A 19 11.79 -13.96 13.46
N VAL A 20 11.12 -13.09 14.21
CA VAL A 20 10.30 -13.53 15.34
C VAL A 20 9.41 -14.65 14.81
N GLU A 21 9.59 -15.87 15.32
CA GLU A 21 8.78 -17.05 15.03
C GLU A 21 7.40 -16.80 15.68
N LEU A 22 6.71 -15.78 15.17
CA LEU A 22 5.31 -15.55 15.41
C LEU A 22 4.63 -16.47 14.41
N ASP A 23 4.24 -17.64 14.91
CA ASP A 23 3.09 -18.34 14.35
C ASP A 23 1.96 -17.33 14.10
N ASN A 24 1.14 -17.56 13.08
CA ASN A 24 0.15 -16.60 12.61
C ASN A 24 -0.77 -16.12 13.75
N ASP A 25 -1.07 -16.98 14.71
CA ASP A 25 -1.87 -16.63 15.90
C ASP A 25 -1.21 -15.54 16.77
N ARG A 26 0.12 -15.58 16.95
CA ARG A 26 0.85 -14.55 17.71
C ARG A 26 0.99 -13.24 16.94
N ILE A 27 1.03 -13.32 15.60
CA ILE A 27 0.98 -12.13 14.75
C ILE A 27 -0.35 -11.42 14.95
N VAL A 28 -1.44 -12.19 14.88
CA VAL A 28 -2.80 -11.70 15.08
C VAL A 28 -2.94 -11.06 16.46
N GLU A 29 -2.54 -11.73 17.53
CA GLU A 29 -2.56 -11.19 18.90
C GLU A 29 -1.81 -9.85 18.98
N LYS A 30 -0.59 -9.78 18.44
CA LYS A 30 0.19 -8.54 18.44
C LYS A 30 -0.45 -7.44 17.59
N MET A 31 -1.07 -7.78 16.46
CA MET A 31 -1.82 -6.82 15.64
C MET A 31 -3.04 -6.30 16.41
N GLU A 32 -3.79 -7.14 17.10
CA GLU A 32 -4.91 -6.68 17.93
C GLU A 32 -4.46 -5.74 19.05
N GLU A 33 -3.30 -6.01 19.67
CA GLU A 33 -2.76 -5.20 20.76
C GLU A 33 -2.19 -3.85 20.30
N THR A 34 -1.53 -3.80 19.15
CA THR A 34 -0.68 -2.66 18.76
C THR A 34 -1.05 -1.98 17.45
N TRP A 35 -1.98 -2.54 16.67
CA TRP A 35 -2.43 -1.91 15.43
C TRP A 35 -3.31 -0.70 15.72
N TRP A 36 -2.70 0.47 15.61
CA TRP A 36 -3.43 1.72 15.80
C TRP A 36 -4.36 2.03 14.60
N LYS A 37 -5.56 2.55 14.91
CA LYS A 37 -6.54 3.01 13.91
C LYS A 37 -6.99 4.44 14.24
N PRO A 38 -7.20 5.29 13.22
CA PRO A 38 -7.70 6.64 13.44
C PRO A 38 -9.13 6.62 13.99
N LYS A 39 -9.38 7.43 15.02
CA LYS A 39 -10.72 7.62 15.58
C LYS A 39 -11.51 8.56 14.65
N LEU A 40 -12.37 7.97 13.82
CA LEU A 40 -13.27 8.66 12.89
C LEU A 40 -14.67 8.07 12.99
N SER A 41 -15.69 8.93 12.91
CA SER A 41 -17.07 8.45 12.75
C SER A 41 -17.25 7.72 11.40
N ARG A 42 -18.21 6.80 11.33
CA ARG A 42 -18.63 6.13 10.08
C ARG A 42 -18.90 7.12 8.96
N GLN A 43 -19.59 8.23 9.28
CA GLN A 43 -19.87 9.30 8.34
C GLN A 43 -18.59 9.94 7.77
N GLN A 44 -17.62 10.26 8.64
CA GLN A 44 -16.33 10.81 8.20
C GLN A 44 -15.56 9.83 7.31
N MET A 45 -15.52 8.54 7.68
CA MET A 45 -14.85 7.50 6.89
C MET A 45 -15.47 7.37 5.49
N ARG A 46 -16.80 7.24 5.40
CA ARG A 46 -17.54 7.19 4.12
C ARG A 46 -17.23 8.41 3.24
N GLU A 47 -17.16 9.60 3.82
CA GLU A 47 -16.90 10.83 3.07
C GLU A 47 -15.44 10.92 2.57
N ILE A 48 -14.46 10.52 3.40
CA ILE A 48 -13.03 10.59 3.09
C ILE A 48 -12.63 9.53 2.05
N MET A 49 -13.14 8.31 2.15
CA MET A 49 -12.79 7.20 1.27
C MET A 49 -13.56 7.23 -0.06
N GLN A 50 -14.41 8.23 -0.29
CA GLN A 50 -15.21 8.32 -1.51
C GLN A 50 -14.34 8.53 -2.76
N ARG A 51 -14.37 7.58 -3.68
CA ARG A 51 -13.68 7.64 -4.97
C ARG A 51 -14.43 8.49 -5.99
N ARG A 52 -13.70 9.29 -6.76
CA ARG A 52 -14.26 10.14 -7.82
C ARG A 52 -13.32 10.18 -9.03
N ASP A 53 -13.85 10.03 -10.24
CA ASP A 53 -13.01 10.05 -11.44
C ASP A 53 -12.43 11.44 -11.73
N GLY A 54 -13.17 12.51 -11.43
CA GLY A 54 -12.80 13.89 -11.78
C GLY A 54 -11.41 14.33 -11.31
N PRO A 55 -11.08 14.22 -10.01
CA PRO A 55 -9.74 14.57 -9.50
C PRO A 55 -8.61 13.79 -10.18
N ALA A 56 -8.77 12.47 -10.33
CA ALA A 56 -7.76 11.62 -10.95
C ALA A 56 -7.61 11.89 -12.46
N LEU A 57 -8.71 12.11 -13.19
CA LEU A 57 -8.68 12.52 -14.60
C LEU A 57 -7.95 13.85 -14.80
N ARG A 58 -8.16 14.83 -13.92
CA ARG A 58 -7.42 16.11 -13.95
C ARG A 58 -5.94 15.92 -13.66
N HIS A 59 -5.62 15.10 -12.66
CA HIS A 59 -4.24 14.77 -12.31
C HIS A 59 -3.52 14.13 -13.50
N TYR A 60 -4.02 13.01 -14.01
CA TYR A 60 -3.39 12.31 -15.13
C TYR A 60 -3.41 13.12 -16.42
N GLY A 61 -4.47 13.89 -16.69
CA GLY A 61 -4.53 14.77 -17.85
C GLY A 61 -3.40 15.80 -17.87
N LEU A 62 -3.17 16.50 -16.75
CA LEU A 62 -2.04 17.41 -16.62
C LEU A 62 -0.70 16.65 -16.67
N TRP A 63 -0.61 15.48 -16.04
CA TRP A 63 0.64 14.70 -15.99
C TRP A 63 1.06 14.23 -17.39
N PHE A 64 0.11 13.73 -18.21
CA PHE A 64 0.38 13.37 -19.60
C PHE A 64 0.77 14.58 -20.46
N VAL A 65 0.16 15.75 -20.24
CA VAL A 65 0.55 16.98 -20.93
C VAL A 65 1.98 17.39 -20.56
N LEU A 66 2.33 17.35 -19.27
CA LEU A 66 3.69 17.64 -18.79
C LEU A 66 4.71 16.64 -19.34
N LEU A 67 4.36 15.35 -19.36
CA LEU A 67 5.19 14.28 -19.91
C LEU A 67 5.42 14.48 -21.41
N ALA A 68 4.38 14.77 -22.19
CA ALA A 68 4.48 15.03 -23.63
C ALA A 68 5.27 16.32 -23.94
N ALA A 69 5.03 17.40 -23.19
CA ALA A 69 5.72 18.67 -23.39
C ALA A 69 7.22 18.57 -23.04
N SER A 70 7.55 17.90 -21.93
CA SER A 70 8.94 17.64 -21.56
C SER A 70 9.63 16.67 -22.51
N ALA A 71 8.91 15.67 -23.04
CA ALA A 71 9.43 14.78 -24.06
C ALA A 71 9.77 15.54 -25.35
N TYR A 72 8.86 16.39 -25.82
CA TYR A 72 9.10 17.25 -26.98
C TYR A 72 10.33 18.14 -26.79
N LEU A 73 10.45 18.79 -25.61
CA LEU A 73 11.63 19.59 -25.26
C LEU A 73 12.92 18.76 -25.31
N ALA A 74 12.89 17.53 -24.82
CA ALA A 74 14.03 16.61 -24.83
C ALA A 74 14.42 16.18 -26.27
N VAL A 75 13.43 15.97 -27.15
CA VAL A 75 13.69 15.66 -28.58
C VAL A 75 14.31 16.85 -29.31
N ILE A 76 13.75 18.06 -29.19
CA ILE A 76 14.26 19.24 -29.94
C ILE A 76 15.62 19.72 -29.44
N SER A 77 16.00 19.37 -28.21
CA SER A 77 17.30 19.68 -27.63
C SER A 77 18.35 18.59 -27.87
N TRP A 78 17.96 17.44 -28.42
CA TRP A 78 18.86 16.31 -28.68
C TRP A 78 20.04 16.70 -29.57
N GLY A 79 21.25 16.31 -29.16
CA GLY A 79 22.50 16.71 -29.82
C GLY A 79 23.07 18.04 -29.32
N SER A 80 22.45 18.70 -28.34
CA SER A 80 22.97 19.90 -27.68
C SER A 80 23.09 19.72 -26.16
N TRP A 81 23.81 20.63 -25.49
CA TRP A 81 23.90 20.66 -24.02
C TRP A 81 22.54 20.88 -23.33
N TRP A 82 21.55 21.44 -24.03
CA TRP A 82 20.19 21.60 -23.50
C TRP A 82 19.44 20.28 -23.33
N ALA A 83 19.90 19.18 -23.95
CA ALA A 83 19.33 17.86 -23.76
C ALA A 83 19.40 17.40 -22.30
N ILE A 84 20.48 17.73 -21.59
CA ILE A 84 20.69 17.28 -20.19
C ILE A 84 19.55 17.77 -19.28
N PRO A 85 19.29 19.08 -19.12
CA PRO A 85 18.19 19.55 -18.29
C PRO A 85 16.82 19.14 -18.84
N ALA A 86 16.63 19.03 -20.16
CA ALA A 86 15.37 18.60 -20.74
C ALA A 86 15.02 17.14 -20.40
N PHE A 87 15.99 16.23 -20.53
CA PHE A 87 15.82 14.84 -20.11
C PHE A 87 15.67 14.74 -18.60
N LEU A 88 16.42 15.49 -17.79
CA LEU A 88 16.21 15.47 -16.34
C LEU A 88 14.76 15.82 -15.95
N ILE A 89 14.15 16.82 -16.60
CA ILE A 89 12.74 17.18 -16.39
C ILE A 89 11.82 16.03 -16.81
N TYR A 90 11.99 15.52 -18.04
CA TYR A 90 11.18 14.41 -18.54
C TYR A 90 11.28 13.18 -17.63
N GLY A 91 12.49 12.79 -17.24
CA GLY A 91 12.73 11.62 -16.37
C GLY A 91 12.13 11.78 -14.99
N THR A 92 12.15 13.00 -14.44
CA THR A 92 11.54 13.30 -13.13
C THR A 92 10.03 13.13 -13.20
N ILE A 93 9.37 13.66 -14.24
CA ILE A 93 7.92 13.52 -14.45
C ILE A 93 7.57 12.06 -14.74
N TYR A 94 8.35 11.40 -15.61
CA TYR A 94 8.18 9.98 -15.92
C TYR A 94 8.28 9.12 -14.66
N SER A 95 9.29 9.35 -13.82
CA SER A 95 9.53 8.56 -12.61
C SER A 95 8.55 8.86 -11.48
N SER A 96 7.78 9.95 -11.59
CA SER A 96 6.66 10.21 -10.68
C SER A 96 5.51 9.22 -10.89
N SER A 97 5.57 8.37 -11.93
CA SER A 97 4.73 7.18 -12.05
C SER A 97 4.85 6.23 -10.86
N ASP A 98 5.88 6.38 -10.03
CA ASP A 98 5.99 5.60 -8.80
C ASP A 98 4.79 5.83 -7.85
N ALA A 99 4.32 7.07 -7.67
CA ALA A 99 3.09 7.30 -6.91
C ALA A 99 1.85 6.73 -7.63
N GLY A 100 1.87 6.75 -8.97
CA GLY A 100 0.77 6.27 -9.79
C GLY A 100 0.53 4.76 -9.72
N TRP A 101 1.59 3.92 -9.70
CA TRP A 101 1.37 2.47 -9.56
C TRP A 101 0.89 2.14 -8.16
N HIS A 102 1.40 2.84 -7.13
CA HIS A 102 1.00 2.64 -5.75
C HIS A 102 -0.49 2.90 -5.57
N GLU A 103 -0.94 4.11 -5.90
CA GLU A 103 -2.35 4.52 -5.72
C GLU A 103 -3.30 3.72 -6.60
N CYS A 104 -2.95 3.50 -7.88
CA CYS A 104 -3.79 2.69 -8.76
C CYS A 104 -3.83 1.22 -8.35
N GLY A 105 -2.80 0.71 -7.68
CA GLY A 105 -2.75 -0.65 -7.12
C GLY A 105 -3.79 -0.85 -6.01
N HIS A 106 -3.94 0.16 -5.15
CA HIS A 106 -5.03 0.23 -4.16
C HIS A 106 -6.41 0.38 -4.81
N GLY A 107 -6.46 0.85 -6.06
CA GLY A 107 -7.70 1.06 -6.80
C GLY A 107 -8.51 2.23 -6.26
N THR A 108 -7.86 3.21 -5.64
CA THR A 108 -8.49 4.37 -4.99
C THR A 108 -8.64 5.60 -5.88
N PRO A 109 -7.75 5.92 -6.85
CA PRO A 109 -7.87 7.15 -7.64
C PRO A 109 -9.19 7.33 -8.38
N PHE A 110 -9.71 6.26 -9.00
CA PHE A 110 -10.92 6.30 -9.81
C PHE A 110 -12.07 5.54 -9.15
N ARG A 111 -13.30 6.02 -9.33
CA ARG A 111 -14.51 5.22 -9.11
C ARG A 111 -14.61 4.15 -10.21
N THR A 112 -14.26 4.50 -11.44
CA THR A 112 -14.28 3.60 -12.59
C THR A 112 -13.10 2.62 -12.53
N HIS A 113 -13.40 1.37 -12.20
CA HIS A 113 -12.38 0.35 -11.88
C HIS A 113 -11.34 0.13 -12.99
N TRP A 114 -11.76 0.03 -14.25
CA TRP A 114 -10.83 -0.27 -15.35
C TRP A 114 -9.79 0.85 -15.59
N LEU A 115 -10.08 2.09 -15.18
CA LEU A 115 -9.10 3.19 -15.24
C LEU A 115 -7.96 2.98 -14.25
N ASN A 116 -8.27 2.51 -13.02
CA ASN A 116 -7.24 2.14 -12.04
C ASN A 116 -6.37 1.01 -12.61
N GLU A 117 -6.96 -0.06 -13.14
CA GLU A 117 -6.17 -1.20 -13.67
C GLU A 117 -5.30 -0.79 -14.88
N LEU A 118 -5.84 0.00 -15.81
CA LEU A 118 -5.06 0.48 -16.96
C LEU A 118 -3.86 1.32 -16.52
N LEU A 119 -4.10 2.32 -15.67
CA LEU A 119 -3.05 3.22 -15.21
C LEU A 119 -2.09 2.52 -14.26
N TYR A 120 -2.55 1.52 -13.49
CA TYR A 120 -1.68 0.65 -12.71
C TYR A 120 -0.60 0.03 -13.59
N HIS A 121 -0.99 -0.71 -14.62
CA HIS A 121 -0.04 -1.36 -15.53
C HIS A 121 0.90 -0.38 -16.23
N VAL A 122 0.40 0.77 -16.68
CA VAL A 122 1.23 1.81 -17.32
C VAL A 122 2.28 2.35 -16.33
N ASN A 123 1.85 2.75 -15.13
CA ASN A 123 2.74 3.32 -14.13
C ASN A 123 3.75 2.29 -13.60
N SER A 124 3.30 1.03 -13.38
CA SER A 124 4.14 -0.10 -12.97
C SER A 124 5.26 -0.35 -13.98
N PHE A 125 4.92 -0.42 -15.28
CA PHE A 125 5.92 -0.56 -16.34
C PHE A 125 6.92 0.60 -16.34
N MET A 126 6.41 1.83 -16.24
CA MET A 126 7.26 3.02 -16.22
C MET A 126 8.25 3.01 -15.06
N THR A 127 7.84 2.57 -13.87
CA THR A 127 8.73 2.50 -12.71
C THR A 127 9.51 1.17 -12.58
N MET A 128 9.52 0.33 -13.62
CA MET A 128 10.20 -0.97 -13.64
C MET A 128 9.71 -1.95 -12.57
N ARG A 129 8.43 -1.84 -12.18
CA ARG A 129 7.77 -2.76 -11.24
C ARG A 129 6.86 -3.70 -12.02
N GLU A 130 7.11 -5.00 -11.96
CA GLU A 130 6.19 -6.00 -12.52
C GLU A 130 4.83 -5.93 -11.79
N ALA A 131 3.77 -5.60 -12.53
CA ALA A 131 2.48 -5.22 -11.96
C ALA A 131 1.86 -6.29 -11.04
N TYR A 132 1.86 -7.56 -11.42
CA TYR A 132 1.19 -8.57 -10.59
C TYR A 132 1.98 -8.86 -9.31
N MET A 133 3.28 -9.09 -9.43
CA MET A 133 4.17 -9.34 -8.29
C MET A 133 4.16 -8.17 -7.31
N TRP A 134 4.32 -6.94 -7.81
CA TRP A 134 4.35 -5.76 -6.93
C TRP A 134 3.00 -5.48 -6.27
N ARG A 135 1.86 -5.89 -6.86
CA ARG A 135 0.56 -5.82 -6.17
C ARG A 135 0.53 -6.65 -4.89
N TRP A 136 1.04 -7.88 -4.98
CA TRP A 136 1.06 -8.81 -3.85
C TRP A 136 2.12 -8.44 -2.81
N SER A 137 3.33 -8.09 -3.28
CA SER A 137 4.39 -7.52 -2.44
C SER A 137 3.88 -6.32 -1.64
N HIS A 138 3.22 -5.38 -2.32
CA HIS A 138 2.80 -4.14 -1.71
C HIS A 138 1.60 -4.30 -0.76
N SER A 139 0.69 -5.23 -1.07
CA SER A 139 -0.36 -5.60 -0.11
C SER A 139 0.27 -6.17 1.16
N ARG A 140 1.27 -7.05 1.05
CA ARG A 140 1.96 -7.56 2.24
C ARG A 140 2.70 -6.47 3.01
N HIS A 141 3.29 -5.50 2.31
CA HIS A 141 3.92 -4.34 2.93
C HIS A 141 2.93 -3.54 3.80
N HIS A 142 1.69 -3.30 3.35
CA HIS A 142 0.70 -2.61 4.18
C HIS A 142 0.29 -3.38 5.44
N THR A 143 0.21 -4.71 5.38
CA THR A 143 -0.02 -5.54 6.59
C THR A 143 1.20 -5.56 7.50
N HIS A 144 2.40 -5.63 6.94
CA HIS A 144 3.62 -5.93 7.70
C HIS A 144 4.67 -4.83 7.58
N THR A 145 4.26 -3.56 7.50
CA THR A 145 5.17 -2.43 7.29
C THR A 145 6.36 -2.50 8.25
N TYR A 146 7.57 -2.62 7.70
CA TYR A 146 8.82 -2.67 8.48
C TYR A 146 8.91 -3.83 9.50
N ILE A 147 8.15 -4.92 9.31
CA ILE A 147 8.32 -6.17 10.04
C ILE A 147 9.39 -7.02 9.34
N VAL A 148 10.51 -7.24 10.01
CA VAL A 148 11.67 -7.91 9.42
C VAL A 148 11.36 -9.38 9.13
N GLY A 149 11.71 -9.84 7.92
CA GLY A 149 11.41 -11.19 7.43
C GLY A 149 9.97 -11.38 6.94
N ARG A 150 9.12 -10.34 6.98
CA ARG A 150 7.75 -10.38 6.43
C ARG A 150 7.52 -9.33 5.35
N ASP A 151 8.05 -8.12 5.55
CA ASP A 151 7.92 -7.02 4.59
C ASP A 151 8.88 -7.18 3.38
N PRO A 152 8.37 -7.41 2.16
CA PRO A 152 9.21 -7.49 0.96
C PRO A 152 9.82 -6.13 0.55
N GLU A 153 9.33 -5.00 1.10
CA GLU A 153 9.58 -3.65 0.59
C GLU A 153 10.45 -2.80 1.52
N ILE A 154 11.13 -3.40 2.52
CA ILE A 154 12.06 -2.67 3.39
C ILE A 154 13.22 -2.10 2.56
N GLN A 155 13.13 -0.79 2.28
CA GLN A 155 14.09 -0.07 1.46
C GLN A 155 15.45 0.08 2.16
N VAL A 156 15.44 0.31 3.48
CA VAL A 156 16.65 0.55 4.28
C VAL A 156 16.74 -0.48 5.40
N GLN A 157 17.47 -1.55 5.11
CA GLN A 157 17.81 -2.62 6.06
C GLN A 157 18.89 -2.16 7.06
N ARG A 158 19.07 -2.91 8.15
CA ARG A 158 20.06 -2.64 9.20
C ARG A 158 21.13 -3.74 9.25
N PRO A 159 22.43 -3.39 9.29
CA PRO A 159 22.97 -2.03 9.26
C PRO A 159 22.69 -1.31 7.93
N ALA A 160 22.48 0.01 8.00
CA ALA A 160 22.16 0.81 6.83
C ALA A 160 23.33 0.85 5.83
N ASP A 161 23.04 0.59 4.55
CA ASP A 161 24.04 0.65 3.49
C ASP A 161 23.95 1.98 2.74
N LEU A 162 24.71 2.97 3.23
CA LEU A 162 24.68 4.34 2.70
C LEU A 162 25.09 4.41 1.23
N LEU A 163 25.96 3.51 0.76
CA LEU A 163 26.36 3.47 -0.65
C LEU A 163 25.21 2.97 -1.52
N LYS A 164 24.53 1.88 -1.12
CA LYS A 164 23.33 1.41 -1.83
C LYS A 164 22.24 2.48 -1.87
N ILE A 165 22.00 3.16 -0.76
CA ILE A 165 21.03 4.27 -0.68
C ILE A 165 21.39 5.38 -1.68
N ALA A 166 22.67 5.78 -1.73
CA ALA A 166 23.13 6.82 -2.65
C ALA A 166 23.02 6.38 -4.13
N MET A 167 23.37 5.13 -4.45
CA MET A 167 23.26 4.57 -5.80
C MET A 167 21.81 4.55 -6.30
N ASP A 168 20.83 4.35 -5.40
CA ASP A 168 19.42 4.26 -5.77
C ASP A 168 18.74 5.60 -6.03
N PHE A 169 19.41 6.74 -5.79
CA PHE A 169 18.97 8.02 -6.38
C PHE A 169 18.94 7.98 -7.93
N PHE A 170 19.72 7.09 -8.52
CA PHE A 170 19.72 6.81 -9.96
C PHE A 170 19.28 5.38 -10.28
N TYR A 171 18.62 4.72 -9.32
CA TYR A 171 18.12 3.34 -9.43
C TYR A 171 19.18 2.30 -9.86
N LEU A 172 20.46 2.58 -9.58
CA LEU A 172 21.58 1.76 -10.05
C LEU A 172 21.73 0.45 -9.26
N ARG A 173 21.25 0.40 -8.01
CA ARG A 173 21.31 -0.80 -7.17
C ARG A 173 20.04 -1.64 -7.30
N SER A 174 18.87 -1.01 -7.35
CA SER A 174 17.56 -1.69 -7.38
C SER A 174 17.06 -1.98 -8.80
N GLY A 175 17.43 -1.17 -9.80
CA GLY A 175 16.97 -1.33 -11.18
C GLY A 175 17.39 -2.64 -11.86
N PRO A 176 18.68 -3.01 -11.90
CA PRO A 176 19.10 -4.24 -12.57
C PRO A 176 18.48 -5.52 -11.99
N PRO A 177 18.37 -5.70 -10.65
CA PRO A 177 17.62 -6.81 -10.06
C PRO A 177 16.16 -6.87 -10.50
N GLU A 178 15.46 -5.73 -10.59
CA GLU A 178 14.07 -5.71 -11.04
C GLU A 178 13.92 -6.12 -12.51
N VAL A 179 14.78 -5.63 -13.41
CA VAL A 179 14.80 -6.09 -14.81
C VAL A 179 15.05 -7.59 -14.87
N TRP A 180 16.02 -8.08 -14.12
CA TRP A 180 16.34 -9.50 -14.08
C TRP A 180 15.18 -10.34 -13.56
N ARG A 181 14.43 -9.82 -12.57
CA ARG A 181 13.23 -10.47 -12.05
C ARG A 181 12.14 -10.56 -13.11
N VAL A 182 11.88 -9.50 -13.87
CA VAL A 182 10.97 -9.53 -15.04
C VAL A 182 11.42 -10.61 -16.05
N VAL A 183 12.73 -10.69 -16.34
CA VAL A 183 13.27 -11.74 -17.23
C VAL A 183 12.94 -13.13 -16.71
N ARG A 184 13.27 -13.42 -15.44
CA ARG A 184 13.01 -14.72 -14.82
C ARG A 184 11.52 -15.08 -14.81
N ASN A 185 10.66 -14.12 -14.47
CA ASN A 185 9.22 -14.31 -14.43
C ASN A 185 8.65 -14.59 -15.83
N ALA A 186 9.15 -13.95 -16.88
CA ALA A 186 8.73 -14.22 -18.26
C ALA A 186 8.98 -15.68 -18.70
N PHE A 187 10.03 -16.31 -18.13
CA PHE A 187 10.38 -17.73 -18.33
C PHE A 187 9.77 -18.67 -17.28
N ALA A 188 8.79 -18.21 -16.48
CA ALA A 188 8.15 -18.99 -15.42
C ALA A 188 9.13 -19.55 -14.38
N ARG A 189 10.13 -18.74 -13.98
CA ARG A 189 11.13 -19.09 -12.95
C ARG A 189 11.18 -18.06 -11.82
N PRO A 190 10.07 -17.81 -11.10
CA PRO A 190 10.03 -16.84 -10.02
C PRO A 190 11.05 -17.18 -8.91
N ASN A 191 11.47 -16.19 -8.15
CA ASN A 191 12.28 -16.40 -6.95
C ASN A 191 11.41 -16.98 -5.81
N SER A 192 12.02 -17.62 -4.83
CA SER A 192 11.33 -18.16 -3.64
C SER A 192 10.53 -17.08 -2.91
N ASP A 193 11.09 -15.88 -2.77
CA ASP A 193 10.42 -14.76 -2.12
C ASP A 193 9.09 -14.38 -2.79
N VAL A 194 9.00 -14.49 -4.13
CA VAL A 194 7.73 -14.21 -4.85
C VAL A 194 6.69 -15.29 -4.54
N LEU A 195 7.12 -16.54 -4.42
CA LEU A 195 6.23 -17.66 -4.10
C LEU A 195 5.73 -17.61 -2.64
N ASP A 196 6.40 -16.85 -1.77
CA ASP A 196 6.00 -16.70 -0.37
C ASP A 196 4.76 -15.79 -0.20
N PHE A 197 4.65 -14.71 -0.98
CA PHE A 197 3.56 -13.75 -0.85
C PHE A 197 2.53 -13.78 -1.99
N MET A 198 2.82 -14.48 -3.09
CA MET A 198 1.95 -14.48 -4.28
C MET A 198 1.24 -15.83 -4.44
N PRO A 199 -0.11 -15.86 -4.49
CA PRO A 199 -0.85 -17.10 -4.70
C PRO A 199 -0.54 -17.76 -6.04
N GLU A 200 -0.45 -19.10 -6.06
CA GLU A 200 -0.11 -19.88 -7.26
C GLU A 200 -1.03 -19.58 -8.46
N ARG A 201 -2.33 -19.36 -8.19
CA ARG A 201 -3.35 -19.01 -9.19
C ARG A 201 -3.07 -17.70 -9.95
N GLU A 202 -2.27 -16.81 -9.39
CA GLU A 202 -1.93 -15.51 -10.00
C GLU A 202 -0.64 -15.58 -10.83
N LEU A 203 0.20 -16.60 -10.64
CA LEU A 203 1.49 -16.74 -11.33
C LEU A 203 1.38 -16.68 -12.86
N PRO A 204 0.38 -17.31 -13.52
CA PRO A 204 0.24 -17.22 -14.97
C PRO A 204 0.06 -15.78 -15.46
N LYS A 205 -0.62 -14.91 -14.69
CA LYS A 205 -0.82 -13.50 -15.06
C LYS A 205 0.50 -12.72 -15.00
N MET A 206 1.28 -12.92 -13.94
CA MET A 206 2.64 -12.35 -13.83
C MET A 206 3.55 -12.80 -14.99
N TYR A 207 3.51 -14.08 -15.37
CA TYR A 207 4.36 -14.58 -16.46
C TYR A 207 4.02 -13.89 -17.78
N TRP A 208 2.74 -13.74 -18.11
CA TRP A 208 2.31 -13.05 -19.33
C TRP A 208 2.61 -11.55 -19.29
N SER A 209 2.34 -10.89 -18.17
CA SER A 209 2.71 -9.48 -17.95
C SER A 209 4.21 -9.25 -18.14
N SER A 210 5.04 -10.11 -17.57
CA SER A 210 6.50 -10.04 -17.72
C SER A 210 6.95 -10.20 -19.17
N ARG A 211 6.31 -11.08 -19.95
CA ARG A 211 6.58 -11.22 -21.40
C ARG A 211 6.21 -9.95 -22.17
N ILE A 212 5.10 -9.29 -21.81
CA ILE A 212 4.70 -8.02 -22.42
C ILE A 212 5.73 -6.93 -22.10
N TYR A 213 6.20 -6.85 -20.85
CA TYR A 213 7.26 -5.90 -20.46
C TYR A 213 8.52 -6.09 -21.31
N LEU A 214 8.98 -7.34 -21.46
CA LEU A 214 10.15 -7.65 -22.29
C LEU A 214 9.91 -7.33 -23.78
N ALA A 215 8.71 -7.59 -24.29
CA ALA A 215 8.37 -7.27 -25.68
C ALA A 215 8.43 -5.76 -25.94
N ILE A 216 7.93 -4.94 -25.01
CA ILE A 216 8.02 -3.47 -25.12
C ILE A 216 9.48 -3.03 -25.07
N ILE A 217 10.26 -3.52 -24.09
CA ILE A 217 11.69 -3.17 -23.98
C ILE A 217 12.45 -3.59 -25.25
N ALA A 218 12.21 -4.78 -25.77
CA ALA A 218 12.82 -5.27 -27.00
C ALA A 218 12.43 -4.43 -28.22
N ALA A 219 11.17 -4.01 -28.32
CA ALA A 219 10.71 -3.14 -29.41
C ALA A 219 11.45 -1.80 -29.42
N PHE A 220 11.62 -1.14 -28.26
CA PHE A 220 12.36 0.12 -28.16
C PHE A 220 13.88 -0.06 -28.38
N ALA A 221 14.43 -1.21 -27.97
CA ALA A 221 15.82 -1.55 -28.25
C ALA A 221 16.06 -1.76 -29.76
N VAL A 222 15.18 -2.52 -30.42
CA VAL A 222 15.22 -2.70 -31.88
C VAL A 222 15.04 -1.37 -32.60
N TRP A 223 14.09 -0.52 -32.16
CA TRP A 223 13.92 0.81 -32.72
C TRP A 223 15.22 1.63 -32.61
N SER A 224 15.88 1.60 -31.45
CA SER A 224 17.15 2.29 -31.23
C SER A 224 18.26 1.81 -32.18
N ILE A 225 18.35 0.50 -32.41
CA ILE A 225 19.30 -0.10 -33.36
C ILE A 225 19.00 0.35 -34.79
N VAL A 226 17.73 0.27 -35.22
CA VAL A 226 17.29 0.62 -36.58
C VAL A 226 17.64 2.06 -36.94
N ILE A 227 17.51 3.00 -35.99
CA ILE A 227 17.81 4.41 -36.24
C ILE A 227 19.26 4.80 -35.90
N GLY A 228 20.07 3.87 -35.40
CA GLY A 228 21.46 4.14 -34.97
C GLY A 228 21.57 5.13 -33.81
N SER A 229 20.55 5.20 -32.93
CA SER A 229 20.51 6.14 -31.80
C SER A 229 19.78 5.52 -30.62
N PHE A 230 20.30 5.68 -29.40
CA PHE A 230 19.65 5.22 -28.17
C PHE A 230 18.52 6.15 -27.69
N LEU A 231 18.17 7.18 -28.47
CA LEU A 231 17.11 8.14 -28.14
C LEU A 231 15.76 7.48 -27.78
N PRO A 232 15.27 6.41 -28.44
CA PRO A 232 14.04 5.74 -28.03
C PRO A 232 14.12 5.18 -26.61
N MET A 233 15.25 4.59 -26.23
CA MET A 233 15.48 4.13 -24.85
C MET A 233 15.57 5.29 -23.85
N MET A 234 15.87 6.52 -24.29
CA MET A 234 15.77 7.68 -23.40
C MET A 234 14.33 8.01 -23.01
N PHE A 235 13.32 7.48 -23.69
CA PHE A 235 11.91 7.69 -23.34
C PHE A 235 11.25 6.51 -22.63
N VAL A 236 11.87 5.32 -22.65
CA VAL A 236 11.37 4.08 -22.03
C VAL A 236 12.53 3.31 -21.39
N LEU A 237 12.34 2.76 -20.19
CA LEU A 237 13.36 2.09 -19.37
C LEU A 237 14.40 3.05 -18.76
N LEU A 238 15.19 3.77 -19.56
CA LEU A 238 16.23 4.67 -19.03
C LEU A 238 15.73 5.85 -18.18
N PRO A 239 14.51 6.39 -18.36
CA PRO A 239 14.03 7.51 -17.54
C PRO A 239 14.09 7.26 -16.04
N ARG A 240 13.90 6.02 -15.61
CA ARG A 240 13.98 5.65 -14.20
C ARG A 240 15.39 5.84 -13.64
N PHE A 241 16.42 5.68 -14.46
CA PHE A 241 17.82 5.78 -14.03
C PHE A 241 18.30 7.22 -13.95
N TYR A 242 17.92 8.10 -14.88
CA TYR A 242 18.33 9.51 -14.83
C TYR A 242 17.30 10.44 -14.15
N GLY A 243 16.08 9.95 -13.91
CA GLY A 243 14.97 10.71 -13.35
C GLY A 243 14.39 10.17 -12.04
N GLY A 244 14.90 9.03 -11.53
CA GLY A 244 14.42 8.39 -10.31
C GLY A 244 14.72 9.15 -9.01
N TRP A 245 15.53 10.19 -9.06
CA TRP A 245 16.02 10.92 -7.88
C TRP A 245 14.89 11.48 -7.00
N LEU A 246 13.81 12.00 -7.60
CA LEU A 246 12.71 12.59 -6.83
C LEU A 246 11.93 11.50 -6.09
N HIS A 247 11.71 10.35 -6.74
CA HIS A 247 11.12 9.21 -6.06
C HIS A 247 12.01 8.76 -4.89
N GLN A 248 13.33 8.61 -5.08
CA GLN A 248 14.21 8.22 -3.98
C GLN A 248 14.21 9.25 -2.84
N LEU A 249 14.18 10.54 -3.18
CA LEU A 249 14.12 11.65 -2.23
C LEU A 249 12.84 11.61 -1.38
N LEU A 250 11.71 11.22 -1.96
CA LEU A 250 10.43 11.15 -1.25
C LEU A 250 10.24 9.79 -0.57
N GLY A 251 10.59 8.70 -1.23
CA GLY A 251 10.47 7.33 -0.73
C GLY A 251 11.30 7.08 0.53
N LEU A 252 12.53 7.58 0.60
CA LEU A 252 13.32 7.48 1.85
C LEU A 252 12.60 8.14 3.03
N THR A 253 11.86 9.22 2.77
CA THR A 253 11.10 9.91 3.81
C THR A 253 9.89 9.14 4.32
N GLN A 254 9.53 7.99 3.75
CA GLN A 254 8.41 7.19 4.24
C GLN A 254 8.74 6.48 5.56
N HIS A 255 9.81 5.69 5.58
CA HIS A 255 10.13 4.78 6.70
C HIS A 255 11.59 4.83 7.17
N ALA A 256 12.52 5.33 6.36
CA ALA A 256 13.95 5.18 6.64
C ALA A 256 14.37 5.84 7.98
N GLY A 257 15.03 5.06 8.84
CA GLY A 257 15.46 5.50 10.17
C GLY A 257 14.42 5.36 11.29
N LEU A 258 13.16 5.01 10.99
CA LEU A 258 12.09 4.77 11.97
C LEU A 258 12.13 3.34 12.53
N GLY A 259 11.18 2.98 13.39
CA GLY A 259 11.10 1.69 14.08
C GLY A 259 10.87 0.49 13.15
N GLU A 260 11.37 -0.68 13.55
CA GLU A 260 11.07 -1.99 12.93
C GLU A 260 10.31 -2.86 13.92
N ASP A 261 9.54 -3.84 13.42
CA ASP A 261 8.76 -4.83 14.20
C ASP A 261 7.69 -4.25 15.12
N THR A 262 7.08 -3.16 14.70
CA THR A 262 5.92 -2.54 15.32
C THR A 262 4.77 -2.48 14.33
N TYR A 263 3.55 -2.76 14.81
CA TYR A 263 2.32 -2.64 14.03
C TYR A 263 1.63 -1.27 14.22
N ASP A 264 2.16 -0.42 15.11
CA ASP A 264 1.74 0.98 15.17
C ASP A 264 2.45 1.77 14.07
N HIS A 265 1.73 2.10 13.00
CA HIS A 265 2.28 2.85 11.87
C HIS A 265 2.83 4.23 12.25
N ARG A 266 2.42 4.80 13.40
CA ARG A 266 2.95 6.07 13.90
C ARG A 266 4.42 5.96 14.35
N GLU A 267 4.92 4.74 14.59
CA GLU A 267 6.31 4.47 14.99
C GLU A 267 7.24 4.15 13.82
N ASN A 268 6.71 3.60 12.72
CA ASN A 268 7.47 3.12 11.57
C ASN A 268 7.25 3.94 10.28
N THR A 269 6.31 4.89 10.30
CA THR A 269 5.92 5.70 9.13
C THR A 269 5.93 7.19 9.50
N ARG A 270 6.13 8.10 8.55
CA ARG A 270 6.07 9.56 8.80
C ARG A 270 5.44 10.39 7.70
N THR A 271 4.86 11.51 8.12
CA THR A 271 4.29 12.55 7.25
C THR A 271 5.25 13.73 7.09
N VAL A 272 5.53 14.14 5.85
CA VAL A 272 6.56 15.13 5.52
C VAL A 272 6.05 16.15 4.52
N PHE A 273 5.79 17.39 4.94
CA PHE A 273 5.32 18.41 4.01
C PHE A 273 6.35 18.73 2.92
N VAL A 274 5.82 18.87 1.70
CA VAL A 274 6.57 19.19 0.49
C VAL A 274 5.92 20.37 -0.24
N ASN A 275 6.62 20.93 -1.21
CA ASN A 275 6.06 22.01 -2.04
C ASN A 275 4.95 21.48 -2.96
N PRO A 276 4.06 22.35 -3.50
CA PRO A 276 2.91 21.92 -4.31
C PRO A 276 3.27 21.12 -5.56
N VAL A 277 4.43 21.34 -6.18
CA VAL A 277 4.87 20.57 -7.36
C VAL A 277 5.19 19.13 -6.96
N PHE A 278 5.90 18.95 -5.84
CA PHE A 278 6.21 17.61 -5.34
C PHE A 278 4.97 16.91 -4.81
N ALA A 279 4.09 17.62 -4.11
CA ALA A 279 2.81 17.06 -3.66
C ALA A 279 1.96 16.58 -4.84
N TYR A 280 1.96 17.34 -5.95
CA TYR A 280 1.29 16.92 -7.18
C TYR A 280 1.95 15.66 -7.77
N LEU A 281 3.27 15.68 -8.04
CA LEU A 281 3.98 14.55 -8.64
C LEU A 281 3.95 13.28 -7.77
N TYR A 282 3.84 13.46 -6.46
CA TYR A 282 3.79 12.39 -5.49
C TYR A 282 2.37 11.96 -5.13
N MET A 283 1.35 12.51 -5.82
CA MET A 283 -0.06 12.22 -5.54
C MET A 283 -0.36 12.30 -4.04
N ASN A 284 -0.03 13.41 -3.41
CA ASN A 284 -0.25 13.64 -1.98
C ASN A 284 0.31 12.57 -0.99
N MET A 285 1.13 11.63 -1.44
CA MET A 285 1.73 10.59 -0.59
C MET A 285 2.72 11.12 0.45
N GLN A 286 2.85 12.45 0.59
CA GLN A 286 3.48 13.04 1.76
C GLN A 286 2.73 12.74 3.07
N TYR A 287 1.43 12.45 3.00
CA TYR A 287 0.58 12.04 4.12
C TYR A 287 0.67 10.52 4.32
N HIS A 288 1.89 10.04 4.56
CA HIS A 288 2.20 8.61 4.45
C HIS A 288 1.72 7.82 5.68
N ILE A 289 1.74 8.40 6.89
CA ILE A 289 1.15 7.74 8.07
C ILE A 289 -0.36 7.56 7.84
N GLU A 290 -1.02 8.61 7.36
CA GLU A 290 -2.45 8.61 7.06
C GLU A 290 -2.79 7.56 6.01
N HIS A 291 -1.97 7.47 4.96
CA HIS A 291 -2.08 6.43 3.94
C HIS A 291 -1.96 5.02 4.55
N HIS A 292 -0.92 4.71 5.32
CA HIS A 292 -0.78 3.38 5.93
C HIS A 292 -1.89 3.06 6.94
N SER A 293 -2.41 4.08 7.62
CA SER A 293 -3.51 3.91 8.59
C SER A 293 -4.86 3.69 7.91
N MET A 294 -5.07 4.25 6.71
CA MET A 294 -6.28 4.12 5.90
C MET A 294 -5.94 4.11 4.39
N PRO A 295 -5.35 3.03 3.87
CA PRO A 295 -4.82 2.95 2.48
C PRO A 295 -5.89 3.03 1.41
N MET A 296 -7.15 2.90 1.81
CA MET A 296 -8.34 3.08 1.00
C MET A 296 -8.66 4.54 0.69
N THR A 297 -8.00 5.48 1.35
CA THR A 297 -8.21 6.91 1.13
C THR A 297 -7.56 7.31 -0.19
N PRO A 298 -8.34 7.81 -1.16
CA PRO A 298 -7.75 8.25 -2.42
C PRO A 298 -6.81 9.44 -2.19
N PHE A 299 -5.75 9.52 -2.98
CA PHE A 299 -4.75 10.60 -2.91
C PHE A 299 -5.31 12.02 -2.78
N HIS A 300 -6.44 12.31 -3.44
CA HIS A 300 -7.05 13.64 -3.42
C HIS A 300 -7.77 13.96 -2.10
N ALA A 301 -8.02 12.96 -1.26
CA ALA A 301 -8.66 13.08 0.06
C ALA A 301 -7.66 12.95 1.22
N LEU A 302 -6.42 12.50 0.98
CA LEU A 302 -5.36 12.45 2.00
C LEU A 302 -5.17 13.76 2.80
N PRO A 303 -5.20 14.96 2.19
CA PRO A 303 -5.13 16.20 2.97
C PRO A 303 -6.29 16.37 3.95
N LYS A 304 -7.49 15.92 3.58
CA LYS A 304 -8.68 15.98 4.45
C LYS A 304 -8.58 14.96 5.57
N LEU A 305 -8.09 13.75 5.28
CA LEU A 305 -7.81 12.75 6.30
C LEU A 305 -6.80 13.28 7.31
N HIS A 306 -5.68 13.84 6.84
CA HIS A 306 -4.68 14.46 7.71
C HIS A 306 -5.32 15.49 8.65
N GLU A 307 -6.11 16.43 8.14
CA GLU A 307 -6.76 17.43 8.98
C GLU A 307 -7.69 16.82 10.04
N ALA A 308 -8.32 15.69 9.75
CA ALA A 308 -9.24 15.00 10.67
C ALA A 308 -8.54 14.20 11.77
N VAL A 309 -7.28 13.78 11.56
CA VAL A 309 -6.55 12.87 12.48
C VAL A 309 -5.22 13.41 12.98
N LYS A 310 -4.77 14.58 12.52
CA LYS A 310 -3.43 15.14 12.83
C LYS A 310 -3.15 15.34 14.33
N ASP A 311 -4.18 15.46 15.15
CA ASP A 311 -4.09 15.56 16.61
C ASP A 311 -3.84 14.20 17.28
N GLN A 312 -4.09 13.10 16.57
CA GLN A 312 -3.85 11.72 16.99
C GLN A 312 -2.50 11.16 16.49
N MET A 313 -1.79 11.95 15.65
CA MET A 313 -0.57 11.55 14.95
C MET A 313 0.67 12.26 15.50
N PRO A 314 1.88 11.70 15.30
CA PRO A 314 3.10 12.46 15.48
C PRO A 314 3.10 13.74 14.64
N PRO A 315 3.68 14.85 15.14
CA PRO A 315 3.73 16.10 14.39
C PRO A 315 4.35 15.87 13.00
N PRO A 316 3.82 16.44 11.91
CA PRO A 316 4.42 16.28 10.60
C PRO A 316 5.76 17.03 10.50
N TYR A 317 6.68 16.52 9.69
CA TYR A 317 7.88 17.29 9.34
C TYR A 317 7.49 18.48 8.46
N ARG A 318 7.95 19.68 8.82
CA ARG A 318 7.59 20.93 8.11
C ARG A 318 8.21 21.07 6.72
N SER A 319 9.21 20.25 6.40
CA SER A 319 9.89 20.22 5.10
C SER A 319 10.73 18.95 4.94
N LEU A 320 11.11 18.62 3.70
CA LEU A 320 12.13 17.61 3.41
C LEU A 320 13.43 17.87 4.17
N TRP A 321 13.90 19.12 4.24
CA TRP A 321 15.11 19.47 4.97
C TRP A 321 15.02 19.11 6.45
N ALA A 322 13.90 19.41 7.11
CA ALA A 322 13.69 19.06 8.52
C ALA A 322 13.75 17.53 8.74
N CYS A 323 13.18 16.75 7.81
CA CYS A 323 13.23 15.30 7.84
C CYS A 323 14.65 14.77 7.63
N TYR A 324 15.32 15.18 6.54
CA TYR A 324 16.67 14.73 6.22
C TYR A 324 17.72 15.13 7.26
N ARG A 325 17.55 16.27 7.94
CA ARG A 325 18.44 16.72 9.03
C ARG A 325 18.42 15.76 10.23
N GLU A 326 17.31 15.08 10.47
CA GLU A 326 17.19 14.04 11.52
C GLU A 326 17.53 12.65 10.97
N MET A 327 17.05 12.33 9.77
CA MET A 327 17.22 11.02 9.14
C MET A 327 18.67 10.71 8.79
N ILE A 328 19.44 11.63 8.18
CA ILE A 328 20.81 11.33 7.75
C ILE A 328 21.71 10.92 8.93
N PRO A 329 21.75 11.66 10.06
CA PRO A 329 22.49 11.21 11.25
C PRO A 329 22.02 9.85 11.78
N ALA A 330 20.71 9.58 11.74
CA ALA A 330 20.15 8.29 12.14
C ALA A 330 20.66 7.14 11.26
N LEU A 331 20.64 7.31 9.94
CA LEU A 331 21.13 6.32 8.99
C LEU A 331 22.63 6.08 9.14
N ILE A 332 23.43 7.13 9.37
CA ILE A 332 24.85 6.98 9.66
C ILE A 332 25.05 6.18 10.94
N LYS A 333 24.29 6.47 11.99
CA LYS A 333 24.36 5.74 13.26
C LYS A 333 23.99 4.26 13.07
N GLN A 334 22.92 3.98 12.32
CA GLN A 334 22.50 2.62 11.94
C GLN A 334 23.55 1.89 11.09
N ALA A 335 24.34 2.62 10.28
CA ALA A 335 25.38 2.06 9.43
C ALA A 335 26.67 1.71 10.20
N THR A 336 27.12 2.60 11.09
CA THR A 336 28.51 2.55 11.61
C THR A 336 28.65 2.26 13.10
N GLY A 337 27.59 2.40 13.91
CA GLY A 337 27.74 2.36 15.36
C GLY A 337 26.67 1.57 16.11
N ASP A 338 25.41 1.79 15.78
CA ASP A 338 24.26 1.24 16.49
C ASP A 338 23.17 0.89 15.48
N PRO A 339 23.22 -0.31 14.87
CA PRO A 339 22.22 -0.78 13.91
C PRO A 339 20.80 -0.76 14.46
N GLY A 340 20.63 -0.88 15.78
CA GLY A 340 19.32 -0.84 16.45
C GLY A 340 18.79 0.57 16.71
N TYR A 341 19.52 1.62 16.35
CA TYR A 341 19.06 3.00 16.54
C TYR A 341 17.77 3.27 15.78
N GLN A 342 16.82 3.95 16.42
CA GLN A 342 15.54 4.33 15.83
C GLN A 342 15.24 5.80 16.14
N ILE A 343 14.64 6.50 15.17
CA ILE A 343 14.05 7.81 15.39
C ILE A 343 12.71 7.61 16.09
N MET A 344 12.64 7.97 17.36
CA MET A 344 11.40 7.94 18.14
C MET A 344 10.66 9.26 17.97
N ARG A 345 9.50 9.21 17.32
CA ARG A 345 8.62 10.36 17.16
C ARG A 345 7.66 10.46 18.35
N PRO A 346 7.32 11.67 18.82
CA PRO A 346 6.35 11.80 19.90
C PRO A 346 4.96 11.43 19.38
N ILE A 347 4.39 10.36 19.93
CA ILE A 347 3.00 9.95 19.67
C ILE A 347 2.12 10.63 20.74
N PRO A 348 1.05 11.35 20.35
CA PRO A 348 0.10 11.89 21.30
C PRO A 348 -0.45 10.77 22.20
N GLN A 349 -0.36 10.95 23.51
CA GLN A 349 -1.04 10.04 24.43
C GLN A 349 -2.54 10.15 24.19
N GLU A 350 -3.19 9.01 23.97
CA GLU A 350 -4.63 8.98 23.93
C GLU A 350 -5.14 9.42 25.30
N ALA A 351 -6.00 10.45 25.34
CA ALA A 351 -6.92 10.55 26.46
C ALA A 351 -7.66 9.21 26.50
N GLU A 352 -7.76 8.58 27.68
CA GLU A 352 -8.58 7.39 27.90
C GLU A 352 -9.99 7.69 27.37
N SER A 353 -10.25 7.36 26.10
CA SER A 353 -11.58 7.36 25.54
C SER A 353 -12.12 5.99 25.87
N GLU A 354 -13.29 5.97 26.51
CA GLU A 354 -14.09 4.78 26.76
C GLU A 354 -13.82 3.75 25.67
N THR A 355 -13.22 2.64 26.09
CA THR A 355 -13.05 1.42 25.30
C THR A 355 -14.22 1.30 24.34
N ALA A 356 -13.95 1.28 23.03
CA ALA A 356 -14.94 0.87 22.05
C ALA A 356 -15.65 -0.35 22.63
N GLU A 357 -16.96 -0.22 22.86
CA GLU A 357 -17.73 -1.25 23.55
C GLU A 357 -17.36 -2.59 22.92
N THR A 358 -16.80 -3.48 23.75
CA THR A 358 -16.65 -4.88 23.39
C THR A 358 -18.05 -5.32 22.96
N PRO A 359 -18.26 -5.74 21.69
CA PRO A 359 -19.58 -6.16 21.28
C PRO A 359 -20.05 -7.27 22.21
N ALA A 360 -21.33 -7.22 22.57
CA ALA A 360 -21.93 -8.12 23.54
C ALA A 360 -21.55 -9.57 23.23
N ILE A 361 -20.89 -10.24 24.19
CA ILE A 361 -20.71 -11.69 24.17
C ILE A 361 -22.12 -12.26 24.36
N ALA A 362 -22.77 -12.59 23.24
CA ALA A 362 -24.08 -13.20 23.27
C ALA A 362 -23.94 -14.65 23.77
N GLU A 363 -24.21 -14.88 25.06
CA GLU A 363 -24.48 -16.21 25.59
C GLU A 363 -25.87 -16.64 25.09
N SER A 364 -25.91 -17.64 24.21
CA SER A 364 -27.16 -18.37 23.95
C SER A 364 -26.90 -19.84 23.65
N SER A 365 -27.80 -20.68 24.13
CA SER A 365 -27.85 -22.12 23.93
C SER A 365 -28.70 -22.50 22.71
N GLY A 366 -28.41 -21.91 21.55
CA GLY A 366 -29.16 -22.14 20.31
C GLY A 366 -28.39 -21.86 19.02
N GLU A 367 -28.96 -22.32 17.90
CA GLU A 367 -28.44 -22.12 16.53
C GLU A 367 -28.36 -20.63 16.12
N TRP A 368 -29.16 -19.78 16.76
CA TRP A 368 -29.35 -18.36 16.44
C TRP A 368 -28.82 -17.47 17.56
N VAL A 369 -27.90 -16.57 17.21
CA VAL A 369 -27.22 -15.64 18.10
C VAL A 369 -27.77 -14.23 17.87
N GLU A 370 -28.05 -13.51 18.95
CA GLU A 370 -28.49 -12.11 18.90
C GLU A 370 -27.35 -11.19 18.46
N VAL A 371 -27.64 -10.22 17.58
CA VAL A 371 -26.65 -9.26 17.05
C VAL A 371 -26.83 -7.89 17.72
N CYS A 372 -27.89 -7.18 17.34
CA CYS A 372 -28.22 -5.84 17.82
C CYS A 372 -29.66 -5.46 17.42
N PRO A 373 -30.22 -4.40 18.01
CA PRO A 373 -31.36 -3.69 17.45
C PRO A 373 -31.13 -3.21 16.01
N VAL A 374 -32.17 -3.25 15.16
CA VAL A 374 -32.12 -2.83 13.75
C VAL A 374 -31.73 -1.35 13.61
N GLU A 375 -32.08 -0.52 14.59
CA GLU A 375 -31.77 0.91 14.63
C GLU A 375 -30.30 1.23 14.90
N ASP A 376 -29.55 0.29 15.50
CA ASP A 376 -28.12 0.46 15.79
C ASP A 376 -27.23 0.14 14.57
N LEU A 377 -27.82 -0.45 13.53
CA LEU A 377 -27.16 -0.74 12.26
C LEU A 377 -27.79 0.12 11.15
N GLU A 378 -27.10 1.18 10.74
CA GLU A 378 -27.60 2.09 9.69
C GLU A 378 -27.69 1.41 8.32
N GLU A 379 -28.44 2.00 7.40
CA GLU A 379 -28.44 1.56 6.00
C GLU A 379 -27.04 1.72 5.38
N GLU A 380 -26.60 0.70 4.62
CA GLU A 380 -25.25 0.60 4.06
C GLU A 380 -24.16 0.59 5.15
N ASP A 381 -24.40 -0.15 6.23
CA ASP A 381 -23.46 -0.30 7.33
C ASP A 381 -23.21 -1.77 7.70
N VAL A 382 -22.17 -1.97 8.51
CA VAL A 382 -21.71 -3.27 8.99
C VAL A 382 -21.35 -3.21 10.48
N ILE A 383 -21.72 -4.26 11.20
CA ILE A 383 -21.34 -4.47 12.60
C ILE A 383 -20.61 -5.80 12.78
N ARG A 384 -19.64 -5.82 13.71
CA ARG A 384 -18.92 -7.01 14.12
C ARG A 384 -19.71 -7.76 15.18
N LEU A 385 -19.80 -9.08 15.03
CA LEU A 385 -20.28 -10.00 16.06
C LEU A 385 -19.22 -11.05 16.32
N ASP A 386 -18.76 -11.16 17.57
CA ASP A 386 -17.90 -12.27 18.00
C ASP A 386 -18.73 -13.30 18.77
N HIS A 387 -18.62 -14.56 18.37
CA HIS A 387 -19.31 -15.67 19.03
C HIS A 387 -18.43 -16.93 19.06
N GLY A 388 -17.97 -17.31 20.25
CA GLY A 388 -17.00 -18.38 20.41
C GLY A 388 -15.67 -18.02 19.73
N SER A 389 -15.18 -18.87 18.84
CA SER A 389 -13.99 -18.62 18.03
C SER A 389 -14.27 -18.00 16.66
N ARG A 390 -15.52 -17.62 16.38
CA ARG A 390 -15.91 -17.02 15.09
C ARG A 390 -16.11 -15.52 15.25
N THR A 391 -15.59 -14.77 14.28
CA THR A 391 -15.94 -13.36 14.07
C THR A 391 -16.77 -13.26 12.81
N LEU A 392 -17.92 -12.58 12.90
CA LEU A 392 -18.88 -12.38 11.81
C LEU A 392 -19.01 -10.89 11.51
N ALA A 393 -19.34 -10.58 10.26
CA ALA A 393 -19.75 -9.25 9.82
C ALA A 393 -21.22 -9.31 9.42
N VAL A 394 -22.05 -8.48 10.07
CA VAL A 394 -23.49 -8.41 9.84
C VAL A 394 -23.80 -7.08 9.16
N TYR A 395 -24.49 -7.15 8.03
CA TYR A 395 -24.70 -6.03 7.12
C TYR A 395 -26.18 -5.63 7.06
N ARG A 396 -26.43 -4.33 6.92
CA ARG A 396 -27.73 -3.81 6.48
C ARG A 396 -27.56 -3.11 5.14
N LEU A 397 -28.15 -3.68 4.09
CA LEU A 397 -28.20 -3.09 2.77
C LEU A 397 -29.48 -2.26 2.60
N LYS A 398 -29.53 -1.48 1.51
CA LYS A 398 -30.72 -0.71 1.14
C LYS A 398 -31.99 -1.55 1.10
N GLY A 399 -33.08 -0.96 1.59
CA GLY A 399 -34.39 -1.58 1.63
C GLY A 399 -34.53 -2.66 2.71
N ASP A 400 -33.83 -2.50 3.84
CA ASP A 400 -33.86 -3.40 5.00
C ASP A 400 -33.56 -4.87 4.66
N ARG A 401 -32.55 -5.08 3.81
CA ARG A 401 -32.03 -6.42 3.53
C ARG A 401 -30.82 -6.69 4.43
N PHE A 402 -30.86 -7.79 5.16
CA PHE A 402 -29.83 -8.16 6.13
C PHE A 402 -29.08 -9.40 5.68
N TYR A 403 -27.76 -9.39 5.86
CA TYR A 403 -26.86 -10.47 5.48
C TYR A 403 -25.77 -10.61 6.52
N ALA A 404 -25.13 -11.77 6.58
CA ALA A 404 -23.95 -11.98 7.40
C ALA A 404 -22.94 -12.86 6.68
N THR A 405 -21.66 -12.57 6.91
CA THR A 405 -20.53 -13.35 6.41
C THR A 405 -19.53 -13.61 7.52
N ASP A 406 -18.48 -14.38 7.22
CA ASP A 406 -17.24 -14.30 8.01
C ASP A 406 -16.81 -12.83 8.13
N GLY A 407 -16.35 -12.45 9.33
CA GLY A 407 -16.02 -11.07 9.67
C GLY A 407 -14.56 -10.71 9.42
N LEU A 408 -13.71 -11.70 9.14
CA LEU A 408 -12.31 -11.50 8.75
C LEU A 408 -12.16 -11.61 7.23
N CYS A 409 -11.32 -10.75 6.66
CA CYS A 409 -10.95 -10.83 5.25
C CYS A 409 -10.17 -12.14 4.98
N THR A 410 -10.47 -12.82 3.88
CA THR A 410 -9.78 -14.07 3.50
C THR A 410 -8.36 -13.85 2.95
N HIS A 411 -7.92 -12.60 2.82
CA HIS A 411 -6.59 -12.26 2.28
C HIS A 411 -5.55 -12.13 3.38
N GLU A 412 -5.79 -11.23 4.34
CA GLU A 412 -4.91 -10.89 5.46
C GLU A 412 -5.77 -10.52 6.66
N TYR A 413 -5.18 -10.50 7.85
CA TYR A 413 -5.89 -10.22 9.09
C TYR A 413 -6.46 -8.79 9.12
N ALA A 414 -7.75 -8.67 8.75
CA ALA A 414 -8.48 -7.41 8.73
C ALA A 414 -9.96 -7.66 8.99
N TYR A 415 -10.54 -6.94 9.95
CA TYR A 415 -11.96 -6.96 10.22
C TYR A 415 -12.73 -6.26 9.11
N LEU A 416 -13.63 -6.98 8.44
CA LEU A 416 -14.51 -6.43 7.42
C LEU A 416 -15.48 -5.40 8.00
N ALA A 417 -15.79 -5.50 9.29
CA ALA A 417 -16.58 -4.50 10.00
C ALA A 417 -15.92 -3.11 9.99
N ASP A 418 -14.60 -3.00 9.85
CA ASP A 418 -13.93 -1.69 9.72
C ASP A 418 -13.93 -1.18 8.26
N GLY A 419 -14.46 -1.97 7.33
CA GLY A 419 -14.58 -1.65 5.92
C GLY A 419 -15.75 -0.74 5.57
N LEU A 420 -16.05 -0.68 4.28
CA LEU A 420 -17.16 0.11 3.73
C LEU A 420 -18.12 -0.77 2.94
N VAL A 421 -19.40 -0.66 3.28
CA VAL A 421 -20.50 -1.22 2.49
C VAL A 421 -20.87 -0.21 1.40
N ILE A 422 -20.79 -0.65 0.15
CA ILE A 422 -21.23 0.12 -1.03
C ILE A 422 -22.15 -0.78 -1.83
N GLU A 423 -23.44 -0.41 -1.90
CA GLU A 423 -24.47 -1.20 -2.57
C GLU A 423 -24.59 -2.62 -1.98
N ASP A 424 -24.11 -3.65 -2.67
CA ASP A 424 -24.09 -5.05 -2.26
C ASP A 424 -22.66 -5.60 -2.04
N VAL A 425 -21.68 -4.71 -1.93
CA VAL A 425 -20.25 -5.06 -1.81
C VAL A 425 -19.67 -4.52 -0.52
N ILE A 426 -18.93 -5.38 0.20
CA ILE A 426 -18.06 -4.96 1.30
C ILE A 426 -16.64 -4.79 0.77
N GLU A 427 -16.08 -3.59 0.98
CA GLU A 427 -14.67 -3.29 0.69
C GLU A 427 -13.85 -3.43 1.96
N CYS A 428 -12.89 -4.37 1.96
CA CYS A 428 -11.94 -4.57 3.04
C CYS A 428 -11.15 -3.26 3.29
N PRO A 429 -11.01 -2.85 4.56
CA PRO A 429 -10.39 -1.57 4.93
C PRO A 429 -8.88 -1.52 4.66
N LEU A 430 -8.24 -2.68 4.48
CA LEU A 430 -6.78 -2.77 4.37
C LEU A 430 -6.28 -2.74 2.91
N HIS A 431 -6.77 -3.62 2.03
CA HIS A 431 -6.24 -3.72 0.65
C HIS A 431 -7.29 -3.60 -0.46
N ASN A 432 -8.49 -3.10 -0.13
CA ASN A 432 -9.60 -3.01 -1.09
C ASN A 432 -9.94 -4.39 -1.71
N GLY A 433 -9.75 -5.47 -0.95
CA GLY A 433 -10.37 -6.75 -1.27
C GLY A 433 -11.88 -6.58 -1.22
N ARG A 434 -12.61 -7.11 -2.21
CA ARG A 434 -14.06 -6.90 -2.32
C ARG A 434 -14.80 -8.21 -2.30
N PHE A 435 -15.92 -8.22 -1.59
CA PHE A 435 -16.79 -9.38 -1.52
C PHE A 435 -18.24 -8.96 -1.80
N ASP A 436 -18.93 -9.77 -2.58
CA ASP A 436 -20.37 -9.70 -2.71
C ASP A 436 -21.00 -10.15 -1.39
N ILE A 437 -21.70 -9.25 -0.71
CA ILE A 437 -22.28 -9.48 0.62
C ILE A 437 -23.36 -10.57 0.59
N THR A 438 -24.03 -10.75 -0.55
CA THR A 438 -25.16 -11.67 -0.69
C THR A 438 -24.75 -13.10 -0.97
N THR A 439 -23.54 -13.30 -1.51
CA THR A 439 -23.03 -14.62 -1.92
C THR A 439 -21.69 -15.00 -1.26
N GLY A 440 -21.02 -14.06 -0.59
CA GLY A 440 -19.67 -14.23 -0.05
C GLY A 440 -18.57 -14.24 -1.12
N ARG A 441 -18.91 -14.12 -2.41
CA ARG A 441 -17.94 -14.26 -3.50
C ARG A 441 -16.93 -13.12 -3.51
N ALA A 442 -15.64 -13.46 -3.53
CA ALA A 442 -14.56 -12.51 -3.79
C ALA A 442 -14.65 -11.93 -5.21
N LEU A 443 -14.66 -10.61 -5.31
CA LEU A 443 -14.84 -9.84 -6.55
C LEU A 443 -13.55 -9.17 -7.04
N ARG A 444 -12.62 -8.87 -6.12
CA ARG A 444 -11.40 -8.12 -6.43
C ARG A 444 -10.22 -8.60 -5.59
N ALA A 445 -9.11 -8.88 -6.27
CA ALA A 445 -7.82 -9.12 -5.65
C ALA A 445 -7.41 -7.93 -4.74
N PRO A 446 -6.73 -8.19 -3.62
CA PRO A 446 -6.04 -9.45 -3.32
C PRO A 446 -6.89 -10.49 -2.57
N ALA A 447 -8.16 -10.21 -2.28
CA ALA A 447 -9.10 -11.25 -1.87
C ALA A 447 -9.41 -12.17 -3.06
N CYS A 448 -9.12 -13.47 -2.94
CA CYS A 448 -9.53 -14.43 -3.96
C CYS A 448 -10.20 -15.72 -3.45
N ASP A 449 -10.36 -15.87 -2.14
CA ASP A 449 -11.19 -16.93 -1.54
C ASP A 449 -12.54 -16.34 -1.11
N HIS A 450 -13.59 -17.16 -1.10
CA HIS A 450 -14.95 -16.69 -0.78
C HIS A 450 -15.19 -16.72 0.73
N LEU A 451 -16.00 -15.79 1.23
CA LEU A 451 -16.48 -15.79 2.60
C LEU A 451 -17.60 -16.82 2.76
N GLU A 452 -17.68 -17.46 3.93
CA GLU A 452 -18.88 -18.19 4.33
C GLU A 452 -20.02 -17.19 4.59
N THR A 453 -21.24 -17.53 4.20
CA THR A 453 -22.45 -16.71 4.42
C THR A 453 -23.35 -17.35 5.47
N TYR A 454 -23.93 -16.53 6.34
CA TYR A 454 -24.75 -16.99 7.46
C TYR A 454 -26.18 -16.43 7.33
N PRO A 455 -27.22 -17.26 7.55
CA PRO A 455 -28.60 -16.78 7.56
C PRO A 455 -28.82 -15.71 8.63
N VAL A 456 -29.53 -14.64 8.26
CA VAL A 456 -29.92 -13.55 9.15
C VAL A 456 -31.44 -13.47 9.22
N GLU A 457 -31.97 -13.33 10.43
CA GLU A 457 -33.40 -13.20 10.69
C GLU A 457 -33.65 -11.95 11.55
N ARG A 458 -34.62 -11.12 11.12
CA ARG A 458 -35.15 -10.04 11.94
C ARG A 458 -36.34 -10.56 12.75
N ARG A 459 -36.26 -10.47 14.07
CA ARG A 459 -37.38 -10.79 14.99
C ARG A 459 -37.79 -9.51 15.73
N GLY A 460 -38.87 -8.88 15.26
CA GLY A 460 -39.29 -7.57 15.79
C GLY A 460 -38.27 -6.48 15.48
N ASN A 461 -37.66 -5.90 16.52
CA ASN A 461 -36.61 -4.89 16.37
C ASN A 461 -35.19 -5.45 16.45
N THR A 462 -35.01 -6.76 16.61
CA THR A 462 -33.70 -7.36 16.87
C THR A 462 -33.26 -8.25 15.72
N LEU A 463 -31.98 -8.17 15.36
CA LEU A 463 -31.34 -9.05 14.37
C LEU A 463 -30.72 -10.27 15.03
N PHE A 464 -30.86 -11.42 14.39
CA PHE A 464 -30.26 -12.68 14.78
C PHE A 464 -29.49 -13.29 13.61
N VAL A 465 -28.36 -13.92 13.89
CA VAL A 465 -27.53 -14.65 12.90
C VAL A 465 -27.46 -16.11 13.30
N ARG A 466 -27.54 -17.01 12.32
CA ARG A 466 -27.42 -18.45 12.54
C ARG A 466 -25.97 -18.91 12.39
N VAL A 467 -25.37 -19.45 13.44
CA VAL A 467 -23.90 -19.70 13.52
C VAL A 467 -23.55 -21.21 13.44
N ALA A 468 -24.54 -22.08 13.20
CA ALA A 468 -24.38 -23.54 13.12
C ALA A 468 -24.49 -24.12 11.71
#